data_AF-A0A433J7K0-F1
#
_entry.id   AF-A0A433J7K0-F1
#
_cell.length_a   1.000
_cell.length_b   1.000
_cell.length_c   1.000
_cell.angle_alpha   90.00
_cell.angle_beta   90.00
_cell.angle_gamma   90.00
#
_symmetry.space_group_name_H-M   'P 1'
#
loop_
_entity.id
_entity.type
_entity.pdbx_description
1 polymer ?
#
loop_
_entity_poly.entity_id
_entity_poly.type
_entity_poly.pdbx_seq_one_letter_code
_entity_poly.pdbx_strand_id
1 'polypeptide(L)'
;MNSQKFHIGQIVHFCEPEVKHGAPRGDHRVERFLPPDSGENQYRVKGTETGRERVARESQLGGRMAVEALAQSLYEAENATKVPWSTRNRIVRAPWLKAALLQLAAIESAP
;
A
#
# COMPACT_ATOMS: atom_id res chain seq x y z
N MET A 1 -7.55 -3.77 -21.00
CA MET A 1 -6.80 -2.70 -20.31
C MET A 1 -6.39 -3.27 -18.96
N ASN A 2 -5.11 -3.56 -18.76
CA ASN A 2 -4.60 -4.10 -17.48
C ASN A 2 -4.64 -2.99 -16.43
N SER A 3 -5.72 -2.94 -15.66
CA SER A 3 -5.86 -2.05 -14.52
C SER A 3 -4.89 -2.50 -13.43
N GLN A 4 -3.75 -1.81 -13.34
CA GLN A 4 -2.77 -2.01 -12.28
C GLN A 4 -3.43 -1.76 -10.93
N LYS A 5 -3.34 -2.69 -9.99
CA LYS A 5 -3.97 -2.55 -8.67
C LYS A 5 -3.16 -1.65 -7.73
N PHE A 6 -1.84 -1.56 -7.93
CA PHE A 6 -0.93 -0.83 -7.06
C PHE A 6 -0.17 0.26 -7.82
N HIS A 7 0.21 1.34 -7.12
CA HIS A 7 0.90 2.49 -7.69
C HIS A 7 2.31 2.66 -7.13
N ILE A 8 3.21 3.30 -7.89
CA ILE A 8 4.56 3.65 -7.38
C ILE A 8 4.43 4.60 -6.18
N GLY A 9 5.12 4.28 -5.10
CA GLY A 9 5.08 5.00 -3.83
C GLY A 9 4.11 4.40 -2.80
N GLN A 10 3.23 3.48 -3.20
CA GLN A 10 2.26 2.85 -2.31
C GLN A 10 2.93 1.87 -1.34
N ILE A 11 2.40 1.80 -0.12
CA ILE A 11 2.79 0.79 0.87
C ILE A 11 1.93 -0.47 0.71
N VAL A 12 2.59 -1.60 0.48
CA VAL A 12 2.04 -2.94 0.32
C VAL A 12 2.69 -3.88 1.33
N HIS A 13 2.05 -5.00 1.62
CA HIS A 13 2.59 -6.09 2.43
C HIS A 13 2.40 -7.40 1.68
N PHE A 14 3.19 -8.41 2.01
CA PHE A 14 2.94 -9.75 1.48
C PHE A 14 1.70 -10.34 2.15
N CYS A 15 0.82 -10.96 1.36
CA CYS A 15 -0.32 -11.69 1.88
C CYS A 15 0.13 -12.82 2.83
N GLU A 16 -0.69 -13.17 3.82
CA GLU A 16 -0.39 -14.24 4.77
C GLU A 16 0.08 -15.58 4.16
N PRO A 17 -0.53 -16.12 3.08
CA PRO A 17 0.00 -17.33 2.45
C PRO A 17 1.46 -17.16 1.99
N GLU A 18 1.80 -16.04 1.36
CA GLU A 18 3.17 -15.79 0.91
C GLU A 18 4.14 -15.62 2.08
N VAL A 19 3.69 -14.98 3.16
CA VAL A 19 4.47 -14.88 4.40
C VAL A 19 4.73 -16.27 5.00
N LYS A 20 3.76 -17.19 4.97
CA LYS A 20 3.93 -18.58 5.40
C LYS A 20 4.93 -19.34 4.50
N HIS A 21 5.03 -18.96 3.23
CA HIS A 21 6.01 -19.49 2.27
C HIS A 21 7.38 -18.78 2.30
N GLY A 22 7.64 -17.94 3.30
CA GLY A 22 8.95 -17.31 3.52
C GLY A 22 9.09 -15.90 2.94
N ALA A 23 8.00 -15.26 2.53
CA ALA A 23 8.03 -13.85 2.19
C ALA A 23 8.30 -12.98 3.44
N PRO A 24 9.07 -11.89 3.29
CA PRO A 24 9.35 -11.00 4.41
C PRO A 24 8.08 -10.32 4.89
N ARG A 25 7.88 -10.33 6.22
CA ARG A 25 6.83 -9.55 6.88
C ARG A 25 7.17 -8.06 6.86
N GLY A 26 6.15 -7.24 7.04
CA GLY A 26 6.29 -5.79 7.20
C GLY A 26 5.92 -4.98 5.97
N ASP A 27 6.07 -3.67 6.10
CA ASP A 27 5.69 -2.70 5.08
C ASP A 27 6.74 -2.64 3.96
N HIS A 28 6.27 -2.69 2.72
CA HIS A 28 7.08 -2.58 1.52
C HIS A 28 6.53 -1.47 0.62
N ARG A 29 7.41 -0.64 0.08
CA ARG A 29 7.04 0.44 -0.83
C ARG A 29 7.18 -0.02 -2.28
N VAL A 30 6.18 0.21 -3.12
CA VAL A 30 6.30 -0.02 -4.57
C VAL A 30 7.24 1.03 -5.15
N GLU A 31 8.37 0.59 -5.72
CA GLU A 31 9.37 1.47 -6.34
C GLU A 31 9.21 1.52 -7.86
N ARG A 32 8.76 0.43 -8.49
CA ARG A 32 8.63 0.36 -9.95
C ARG A 32 7.66 -0.72 -10.41
N PHE A 33 7.02 -0.48 -11.55
CA PHE A 33 6.33 -1.50 -12.33
C PHE A 33 7.29 -2.33 -13.16
N LEU A 34 7.05 -3.63 -13.22
CA LEU A 34 7.78 -4.55 -14.07
C LEU A 34 6.83 -5.13 -15.14
N PRO A 35 7.38 -5.62 -16.27
CA PRO A 35 6.58 -6.32 -17.25
C PRO A 35 5.80 -7.47 -16.60
N PRO A 36 4.53 -7.67 -16.97
CA PRO A 36 3.75 -8.77 -16.42
C PRO A 36 4.39 -10.11 -16.80
N ASP A 37 4.41 -11.04 -15.85
CA ASP A 37 4.87 -12.42 -16.07
C ASP A 37 3.68 -13.36 -16.01
N SER A 38 3.55 -14.23 -17.00
CA SER A 38 2.43 -15.19 -17.09
C SER A 38 1.03 -14.58 -16.98
N GLY A 39 0.87 -13.30 -17.36
CA GLY A 39 -0.40 -12.57 -17.28
C GLY A 39 -0.65 -11.83 -15.97
N GLU A 40 0.24 -11.93 -14.98
CA GLU A 40 0.15 -11.19 -13.71
C GLU A 40 1.07 -9.97 -13.69
N ASN A 41 0.57 -8.83 -13.19
CA ASN A 41 1.40 -7.63 -12.99
C ASN A 41 2.47 -7.89 -11.94
N GLN A 42 3.67 -7.38 -12.19
CA GLN A 42 4.81 -7.49 -11.27
C GLN A 42 5.24 -6.11 -10.78
N TYR A 43 5.66 -6.07 -9.52
CA TYR A 43 6.07 -4.86 -8.84
C TYR A 43 7.43 -5.07 -8.20
N ARG A 44 8.33 -4.10 -8.38
CA ARG A 44 9.53 -4.00 -7.56
C ARG A 44 9.14 -3.25 -6.29
N VAL A 45 9.27 -3.93 -5.16
CA VAL A 45 8.95 -3.40 -3.84
C VAL A 45 10.21 -3.30 -2.98
N LYS A 46 10.28 -2.31 -2.09
CA LYS A 46 11.40 -2.06 -1.18
C LYS A 46 10.92 -2.08 0.26
N GLY A 47 11.47 -2.94 1.10
CA GLY A 47 11.15 -2.98 2.53
C GLY A 47 11.45 -1.64 3.18
N THR A 48 10.50 -1.07 3.92
CA THR A 48 10.67 0.24 4.56
C THR A 48 11.66 0.19 5.72
N GLU A 49 11.71 -0.93 6.44
CA GLU A 49 12.63 -1.17 7.56
C GLU A 49 13.96 -1.78 7.10
N THR A 50 13.90 -2.74 6.18
CA THR A 50 15.09 -3.49 5.74
C THR A 50 15.86 -2.82 4.60
N GLY A 51 15.22 -1.89 3.87
CA GLY A 51 15.78 -1.26 2.67
C GLY A 51 16.01 -2.20 1.50
N ARG A 52 15.66 -3.49 1.62
CA ARG A 52 15.90 -4.52 0.59
C ARG A 52 14.84 -4.47 -0.49
N GLU A 53 15.28 -4.55 -1.74
CA GLU A 53 14.40 -4.62 -2.90
C GLU A 53 14.06 -6.05 -3.27
N ARG A 54 12.81 -6.28 -3.68
CA ARG A 54 12.29 -7.57 -4.15
C ARG A 54 11.32 -7.37 -5.29
N VAL A 55 11.15 -8.42 -6.09
CA VAL A 55 10.08 -8.51 -7.09
C VAL A 55 8.96 -9.33 -6.49
N ALA A 56 7.74 -8.84 -6.61
CA ALA A 56 6.54 -9.50 -6.14
C ALA A 56 5.42 -9.36 -7.18
N ARG A 57 4.62 -10.42 -7.32
CA ARG A 57 3.44 -10.43 -8.18
C ARG A 57 2.27 -9.73 -7.50
N GLU A 58 1.31 -9.26 -8.29
CA GLU A 58 0.10 -8.60 -7.79
C GLU A 58 -0.68 -9.46 -6.79
N SER A 59 -0.78 -10.77 -7.05
CA SER A 59 -1.47 -11.75 -6.21
C SER A 59 -0.76 -12.01 -4.88
N GLN A 60 0.56 -11.82 -4.83
CA GLN A 60 1.38 -11.99 -3.63
C GLN A 60 1.29 -10.80 -2.68
N LEU A 61 0.79 -9.66 -3.18
CA LEU A 61 0.76 -8.40 -2.46
C LEU A 61 -0.64 -8.07 -1.97
N GLY A 62 -0.75 -7.88 -0.66
CA GLY A 62 -1.84 -7.21 -0.01
C GLY A 62 -1.58 -5.70 -0.06
N GLY A 63 -2.49 -4.96 -0.68
CA GLY A 63 -2.45 -3.51 -0.58
C GLY A 63 -3.14 -3.07 0.69
N ARG A 64 -2.52 -2.12 1.39
CA ARG A 64 -3.25 -1.20 2.26
C ARG A 64 -4.08 -0.20 1.44
N MET A 65 -4.79 -0.68 0.40
CA MET A 65 -5.68 0.15 -0.42
C MET A 65 -6.81 0.70 0.43
N ALA A 66 -7.32 -0.09 1.39
CA ALA A 66 -8.29 0.39 2.37
C ALA A 66 -7.71 1.54 3.21
N VAL A 67 -6.42 1.48 3.59
CA VAL A 67 -5.79 2.52 4.42
C VAL A 67 -5.53 3.77 3.62
N GLU A 68 -4.98 3.67 2.40
CA GLU A 68 -4.74 4.86 1.58
C GLU A 68 -6.04 5.50 1.11
N ALA A 69 -7.07 4.70 0.78
CA ALA A 69 -8.39 5.21 0.46
C ALA A 69 -9.09 5.83 1.66
N LEU A 70 -8.97 5.22 2.85
CA LEU A 70 -9.51 5.78 4.08
C LEU A 70 -8.74 7.04 4.51
N ALA A 71 -7.41 7.05 4.36
CA ALA A 71 -6.59 8.23 4.64
C ALA A 71 -6.90 9.37 3.67
N GLN A 72 -7.13 9.06 2.39
CA GLN A 72 -7.62 10.02 1.41
C GLN A 72 -9.00 10.55 1.79
N SER A 73 -9.94 9.67 2.17
CA SER A 73 -11.29 10.07 2.60
C SER A 73 -11.26 10.96 3.85
N LEU A 74 -10.46 10.59 4.86
CA LEU A 74 -10.27 11.40 6.07
C LEU A 74 -9.64 12.76 5.73
N TYR A 75 -8.64 12.76 4.85
CA TYR A 75 -8.00 14.00 4.40
C TYR A 75 -8.98 14.91 3.66
N GLU A 76 -9.77 14.37 2.73
CA GLU A 76 -10.76 15.13 1.95
C GLU A 76 -11.93 15.64 2.82
N ALA A 77 -12.34 14.86 3.82
CA ALA A 77 -13.37 15.26 4.78
C ALA A 77 -12.92 16.46 5.64
N GLU A 78 -11.64 16.50 6.04
CA GLU A 78 -11.11 17.53 6.94
C GLU A 78 -10.50 18.73 6.18
N ASN A 79 -10.07 18.54 4.93
CA ASN A 79 -9.51 19.59 4.08
C ASN A 79 -10.32 19.78 2.80
N ALA A 80 -11.17 20.81 2.77
CA ALA A 80 -11.85 21.29 1.56
C ALA A 80 -10.90 21.91 0.49
N THR A 81 -9.58 21.75 0.62
CA THR A 81 -8.62 22.26 -0.37
C THR A 81 -8.49 21.27 -1.52
N LYS A 82 -8.74 21.73 -2.75
CA LYS A 82 -8.74 20.96 -4.02
C LYS A 82 -7.40 20.31 -4.43
N VAL A 83 -6.45 20.15 -3.51
CA VAL A 83 -5.14 19.58 -3.84
C VAL A 83 -5.20 18.06 -3.69
N PRO A 84 -4.93 17.30 -4.77
CA PRO A 84 -5.11 15.86 -4.75
C PRO A 84 -4.14 15.18 -3.77
N TRP A 85 -4.66 14.19 -3.04
CA TRP A 85 -3.91 13.34 -2.10
C TRP A 85 -2.62 12.76 -2.71
N SER A 86 -2.65 12.41 -4.00
CA SER A 86 -1.50 11.91 -4.77
C SER A 86 -0.34 12.90 -4.87
N THR A 87 -0.61 14.20 -4.74
CA THR A 87 0.39 15.28 -4.86
C THR A 87 1.01 15.63 -3.49
N ARG A 88 0.51 15.04 -2.39
CA ARG A 88 0.98 15.36 -1.04
C ARG A 88 2.23 14.57 -0.66
N ASN A 89 3.17 15.26 0.00
CA ASN A 89 4.41 14.66 0.49
C ASN A 89 4.15 13.82 1.76
N ARG A 90 5.09 12.92 2.07
CA ARG A 90 5.07 11.96 3.19
C ARG A 90 4.74 12.60 4.54
N ILE A 91 5.25 13.80 4.81
CA ILE A 91 5.00 14.52 6.08
C ILE A 91 3.51 14.81 6.27
N VAL A 92 2.84 15.23 5.19
CA VAL A 92 1.41 15.54 5.21
C VAL A 92 0.59 14.27 5.26
N ARG A 93 0.98 13.21 4.53
CA ARG A 93 0.23 11.94 4.44
C ARG A 93 0.34 11.08 5.69
N ALA A 94 1.47 11.13 6.41
CA ALA A 94 1.75 10.28 7.57
C ALA A 94 0.65 10.26 8.66
N PRO A 95 0.12 11.40 9.15
CA PRO A 95 -0.92 11.39 10.17
C PRO A 95 -2.23 10.73 9.69
N TRP A 96 -2.64 10.96 8.44
CA TRP A 96 -3.86 10.37 7.87
C TRP A 96 -3.72 8.88 7.62
N LEU A 97 -2.56 8.45 7.13
CA LEU A 97 -2.26 7.03 7.01
C LEU A 97 -2.36 6.37 8.39
N LYS A 98 -1.75 6.95 9.43
CA LYS A 98 -1.85 6.46 10.81
C LYS A 98 -3.30 6.42 11.31
N ALA A 99 -4.11 7.45 11.05
CA ALA A 99 -5.52 7.48 11.45
C ALA A 99 -6.34 6.38 10.75
N ALA A 100 -6.13 6.19 9.44
CA ALA A 100 -6.75 5.12 8.69
C ALA A 100 -6.34 3.72 9.19
N LEU A 101 -5.08 3.55 9.62
CA LEU A 101 -4.64 2.32 10.29
C LEU A 101 -5.41 2.02 11.56
N LEU A 102 -5.57 3.03 12.41
CA LEU A 102 -6.28 2.88 13.68
C LEU A 102 -7.75 2.54 13.44
N GLN A 103 -8.40 3.17 12.46
CA GLN A 103 -9.79 2.86 12.13
C GLN A 103 -9.97 1.46 11.56
N LEU A 104 -9.09 1.01 10.67
CA LEU A 104 -9.17 -0.35 10.12
C LEU A 104 -8.88 -1.41 11.17
N ALA A 105 -7.89 -1.19 12.04
CA ALA A 105 -7.63 -2.07 13.17
C ALA A 105 -8.82 -2.13 14.15
N ALA A 106 -9.55 -1.02 14.33
CA ALA A 106 -10.75 -0.97 15.16
C ALA A 106 -11.93 -1.74 14.54
N ILE A 107 -12.10 -1.70 13.22
CA ILE A 107 -13.12 -2.48 12.50
C ILE A 107 -12.83 -3.98 12.60
N GLU A 108 -11.55 -4.36 12.47
CA GLU A 108 -11.11 -5.77 12.56
C GLU A 108 -11.16 -6.34 13.98
N SER A 109 -11.19 -5.46 15.00
CA SER A 109 -11.30 -5.83 16.42
C SER A 109 -12.73 -5.77 16.96
N ALA A 110 -13.73 -5.42 16.14
CA ALA A 110 -15.13 -5.42 16.54
C ALA A 110 -15.69 -6.86 16.50
N PRO A 111 -16.38 -7.33 17.57
CA PRO A 111 -16.88 -8.70 17.68
C PRO A 111 -18.04 -9.03 16.74
#